data_AF-A0A8T6SQS0-F1
#
_entry.id   AF-A0A8T6SQS0-F1
#
_cell.length_a   1.000
_cell.length_b   1.000
_cell.length_c   1.000
_cell.angle_alpha   90.00
_cell.angle_beta   90.00
_cell.angle_gamma   90.00
#
_symmetry.space_group_name_H-M   'P 1'
#
loop_
_entity.id
_entity.type
_entity.pdbx_description
1 polymer ?
#
loop_
_entity_poly.entity_id
_entity_poly.type
_entity_poly.pdbx_seq_one_letter_code
_entity_poly.pdbx_strand_id
1 'polypeptide(L)'
;MKSKKNVQKALERIKSLDTNVKVQFVILYGSMVKNKTTDISDIDIAIGYAGSPEERFRFRMNVLGELPKQFDVHIFQDLPLYIKKDVLDGKVLYSRDTSELYEIALHTIQDFAFFEPRFLDYIHR
;
A
#
# COMPACT_ATOMS: atom_id res chain seq x y z
N MET A 1 -13.34 7.92 -16.25
CA MET A 1 -14.34 6.88 -15.93
C MET A 1 -13.78 5.44 -15.96
N LYS A 2 -12.92 5.05 -16.92
CA LYS A 2 -12.35 3.68 -16.99
C LYS A 2 -11.41 3.31 -15.83
N SER A 3 -10.49 4.19 -15.43
CA SER A 3 -9.51 3.92 -14.36
C SER A 3 -10.16 3.62 -12.99
N LYS A 4 -11.14 4.43 -12.55
CA LYS A 4 -11.89 4.17 -11.30
C LYS A 4 -12.57 2.79 -11.28
N LYS A 5 -13.11 2.33 -12.42
CA LYS A 5 -13.76 1.01 -12.53
C LYS A 5 -12.75 -0.14 -12.40
N ASN A 6 -11.53 0.05 -12.90
CA ASN A 6 -10.47 -0.95 -12.77
C ASN A 6 -9.96 -1.04 -11.33
N VAL A 7 -9.78 0.09 -10.64
CA VAL A 7 -9.37 0.11 -9.22
C VAL A 7 -10.39 -0.58 -8.34
N GLN A 8 -11.69 -0.33 -8.53
CA GLN A 8 -12.72 -1.02 -7.75
C GLN A 8 -12.69 -2.54 -7.99
N LYS A 9 -12.55 -2.98 -9.23
CA LYS A 9 -12.44 -4.41 -9.55
C LYS A 9 -11.23 -5.05 -8.90
N ALA A 10 -10.09 -4.36 -8.88
CA ALA A 10 -8.89 -4.85 -8.20
C ALA A 10 -9.12 -4.98 -6.70
N LEU A 11 -9.76 -3.99 -6.07
CA LEU A 11 -10.13 -4.04 -4.65
C LEU A 11 -11.05 -5.23 -4.33
N GLU A 12 -12.11 -5.43 -5.11
CA GLU A 12 -13.00 -6.59 -4.90
C GLU A 12 -12.26 -7.91 -5.09
N ARG A 13 -11.33 -8.00 -6.06
CA ARG A 13 -10.51 -9.21 -6.24
C ARG A 13 -9.62 -9.44 -5.03
N ILE A 14 -8.91 -8.42 -4.53
CA ILE A 14 -8.10 -8.51 -3.31
C ILE A 14 -8.93 -9.02 -2.13
N LYS A 15 -10.11 -8.43 -1.90
CA LYS A 15 -11.01 -8.86 -0.82
C LYS A 15 -11.48 -10.31 -1.00
N SER A 16 -11.76 -10.73 -2.24
CA SER A 16 -12.17 -12.12 -2.52
C SER A 16 -11.09 -13.16 -2.24
N LEU A 17 -9.81 -12.77 -2.33
CA LEU A 17 -8.66 -13.63 -2.07
C LEU A 17 -8.33 -13.71 -0.56
N ASP A 18 -8.85 -12.78 0.24
CA ASP A 18 -8.63 -12.72 1.69
C ASP A 18 -9.58 -13.65 2.47
N THR A 19 -9.40 -14.96 2.29
CA THR A 19 -10.27 -15.98 2.90
C THR A 19 -10.18 -16.05 4.42
N ASN A 20 -9.08 -15.57 5.00
CA ASN A 20 -8.81 -15.60 6.44
C ASN A 20 -9.04 -14.24 7.12
N VAL A 21 -9.61 -13.26 6.41
CA VAL A 21 -9.91 -11.91 6.93
C VAL A 21 -8.68 -11.24 7.54
N LYS A 22 -7.54 -11.31 6.83
CA LYS A 22 -6.24 -10.77 7.26
C LYS A 22 -5.90 -9.42 6.62
N VAL A 23 -6.62 -8.99 5.58
CA VAL A 23 -6.45 -7.66 5.01
C VAL A 23 -7.01 -6.61 5.96
N GLN A 24 -6.12 -5.76 6.48
CA GLN A 24 -6.45 -4.66 7.38
C GLN A 24 -6.83 -3.40 6.60
N PHE A 25 -6.08 -3.09 5.54
CA PHE A 25 -6.35 -1.93 4.68
C PHE A 25 -5.75 -2.12 3.29
N VAL A 26 -6.26 -1.36 2.33
CA VAL A 26 -5.73 -1.25 0.97
C VAL A 26 -5.63 0.23 0.63
N ILE A 27 -4.43 0.66 0.24
CA ILE A 27 -4.15 2.05 -0.10
C ILE A 27 -3.58 2.11 -1.53
N LEU A 28 -4.17 2.98 -2.34
CA LEU A 28 -3.63 3.38 -3.61
C LEU A 28 -2.63 4.51 -3.39
N TYR A 29 -1.40 4.33 -3.84
CA TYR A 29 -0.33 5.32 -3.65
C TYR A 29 0.50 5.50 -4.93
N GLY A 30 1.66 6.13 -4.81
CA GLY A 30 2.56 6.35 -5.94
C GLY A 30 2.31 7.66 -6.69
N SER A 31 3.13 7.88 -7.73
CA SER A 31 3.24 9.15 -8.48
C SER A 31 1.91 9.62 -9.09
N MET A 32 0.97 8.68 -9.32
CA MET A 32 -0.36 8.93 -9.87
C MET A 32 -1.33 9.64 -8.92
N VAL A 33 -1.06 9.63 -7.60
CA VAL A 33 -1.87 10.37 -6.63
C VAL A 33 -1.46 11.86 -6.57
N LYS A 34 -0.20 12.17 -6.89
CA LYS A 34 0.38 13.52 -6.79
C LYS A 34 0.16 14.40 -8.04
N ASN A 35 -0.07 13.84 -9.23
CA ASN A 35 -0.29 14.61 -10.47
C ASN A 35 -1.57 14.22 -11.21
N LYS A 36 -2.49 15.18 -11.38
CA LYS A 36 -3.73 15.05 -12.16
C LYS A 36 -3.43 14.87 -13.65
N THR A 37 -3.15 13.66 -14.13
CA THR A 37 -3.21 13.37 -15.57
C THR A 37 -3.52 11.91 -15.88
N THR A 38 -4.41 11.76 -16.86
CA THR A 38 -4.72 10.57 -17.62
C THR A 38 -3.49 10.06 -18.34
N ASP A 39 -2.97 8.90 -17.95
CA ASP A 39 -2.54 7.81 -18.84
C ASP A 39 -2.15 6.58 -18.01
N ILE A 40 -1.90 5.47 -18.68
CA ILE A 40 -2.06 4.07 -18.25
C ILE A 40 -0.99 3.61 -17.23
N SER A 41 -0.29 4.53 -16.57
CA SER A 41 0.88 4.28 -15.72
C SER A 41 0.56 3.48 -14.46
N ASP A 42 1.56 2.70 -14.06
CA ASP A 42 1.56 1.68 -13.01
C ASP A 42 0.81 2.14 -11.75
N ILE A 43 -0.24 1.39 -11.41
CA ILE A 43 -1.13 1.67 -10.29
C ILE A 43 -0.57 0.96 -9.06
N ASP A 44 0.11 1.70 -8.17
CA ASP A 44 0.71 1.14 -6.97
C ASP A 44 -0.32 0.92 -5.86
N ILE A 45 -0.48 -0.33 -5.42
CA ILE A 45 -1.36 -0.70 -4.31
C ILE A 45 -0.50 -1.25 -3.17
N ALA A 46 -0.69 -0.69 -1.97
CA ALA A 46 -0.17 -1.24 -0.74
C ALA A 46 -1.28 -1.90 0.07
N ILE A 47 -1.01 -3.10 0.56
CA ILE A 47 -1.95 -3.90 1.37
C ILE A 47 -1.37 -4.06 2.77
N GLY A 48 -2.11 -3.62 3.78
CA GLY A 48 -1.85 -3.99 5.17
C GLY A 48 -2.39 -5.40 5.41
N TYR A 49 -1.50 -6.37 5.68
CA TYR A 49 -1.88 -7.77 5.86
C TYR A 49 -1.39 -8.33 7.20
N ALA A 50 -2.33 -8.75 8.05
CA ALA A 50 -2.07 -9.31 9.37
C ALA A 50 -1.65 -10.78 9.29
N GLY A 51 -0.39 -11.03 8.89
CA GLY A 51 0.17 -12.37 8.79
C GLY A 51 1.70 -12.42 8.89
N SER A 52 2.25 -13.62 8.99
CA SER A 52 3.70 -13.85 9.01
C SER A 52 4.36 -13.36 7.69
N PRO A 53 5.69 -13.17 7.64
CA PRO A 53 6.40 -12.87 6.39
C PRO A 53 6.05 -13.83 5.24
N GLU A 54 5.94 -15.13 5.53
CA GLU A 54 5.61 -16.16 4.54
C GLU A 54 4.15 -16.03 4.08
N GLU A 55 3.23 -15.74 4.99
CA GLU A 55 1.82 -15.50 4.62
C GLU A 55 1.67 -14.25 3.77
N ARG A 56 2.36 -13.17 4.13
CA ARG A 56 2.39 -11.90 3.39
C ARG A 56 2.95 -12.10 1.98
N PHE A 57 4.05 -12.83 1.85
CA PHE A 57 4.64 -13.17 0.56
C PHE A 57 3.65 -14.00 -0.30
N ARG A 58 3.09 -15.08 0.24
CA ARG A 58 2.11 -15.91 -0.47
C ARG A 58 0.90 -15.11 -0.91
N PHE A 59 0.35 -14.29 -0.02
CA PHE A 59 -0.80 -13.46 -0.33
C PHE A 59 -0.48 -12.47 -1.45
N ARG A 60 0.66 -11.78 -1.39
CA ARG A 60 1.13 -10.89 -2.45
C ARG A 60 1.23 -11.60 -3.80
N MET A 61 1.81 -12.79 -3.84
CA MET A 61 1.93 -13.58 -5.08
C MET A 61 0.57 -13.96 -5.66
N ASN A 62 -0.37 -14.36 -4.80
CA ASN A 62 -1.73 -14.68 -5.23
C ASN A 62 -2.44 -13.46 -5.82
N VAL A 63 -2.32 -12.29 -5.18
CA VAL A 63 -2.91 -11.05 -5.70
C VAL A 63 -2.27 -10.66 -7.04
N LEU A 64 -0.94 -10.70 -7.15
CA LEU A 64 -0.24 -10.38 -8.41
C LEU A 64 -0.61 -11.32 -9.57
N GLY A 65 -0.87 -12.60 -9.29
CA GLY A 65 -1.33 -13.55 -10.31
C GLY A 65 -2.76 -13.30 -10.81
N GLU A 66 -3.56 -12.57 -10.04
CA GLU A 66 -4.99 -12.35 -10.29
C GLU A 66 -5.31 -10.92 -10.78
N LEU A 67 -4.38 -9.98 -10.59
CA LEU A 67 -4.53 -8.61 -11.05
C LEU A 67 -3.87 -8.39 -12.42
N PRO A 68 -4.40 -7.46 -13.24
CA PRO A 68 -3.73 -7.05 -14.47
C PRO A 68 -2.33 -6.49 -14.20
N LYS A 69 -1.39 -6.71 -15.13
CA LYS A 69 0.02 -6.29 -15.03
C LYS A 69 0.26 -4.79 -14.75
N GLN A 70 -0.73 -3.95 -14.97
CA GLN A 70 -0.68 -2.51 -14.68
C GLN A 70 -0.80 -2.18 -13.18
N PHE A 71 -1.02 -3.16 -12.32
CA PHE A 71 -1.04 -2.98 -10.87
C PHE A 71 0.26 -3.53 -10.27
N ASP A 72 1.03 -2.67 -9.61
CA ASP A 72 2.08 -3.15 -8.70
C ASP A 72 1.48 -3.30 -7.29
N VAL A 73 1.81 -4.40 -6.64
CA VAL A 73 1.22 -4.78 -5.36
C VAL A 73 2.32 -4.98 -4.35
N HIS A 74 2.21 -4.25 -3.24
CA HIS A 74 3.15 -4.31 -2.13
C HIS A 74 2.42 -4.66 -0.84
N ILE A 75 3.15 -5.33 0.06
CA ILE A 75 2.70 -5.51 1.43
C ILE A 75 3.27 -4.36 2.25
N PHE A 76 2.38 -3.57 2.87
CA PHE A 76 2.77 -2.36 3.59
C PHE A 76 3.85 -2.64 4.63
N GLN A 77 3.69 -3.71 5.41
CA GLN A 77 4.61 -4.07 6.48
C GLN A 77 6.03 -4.38 5.97
N ASP A 78 6.17 -4.86 4.73
CA ASP A 78 7.46 -5.21 4.10
C ASP A 78 8.15 -4.03 3.39
N LEU A 79 7.50 -2.87 3.33
CA LEU A 79 8.07 -1.69 2.70
C LEU A 79 9.12 -0.99 3.59
N PRO A 80 10.15 -0.38 2.99
CA PRO A 80 11.02 0.58 3.67
C PRO A 80 10.21 1.72 4.30
N LEU A 81 10.72 2.26 5.41
CA LEU A 81 10.02 3.28 6.20
C LEU A 81 9.68 4.56 5.41
N TYR A 82 10.58 5.01 4.53
CA TYR A 82 10.32 6.17 3.69
C TYR A 82 9.19 5.93 2.67
N ILE A 83 9.07 4.70 2.14
CA ILE A 83 7.96 4.33 1.23
C ILE A 83 6.66 4.20 2.02
N LYS A 84 6.71 3.66 3.25
CA LYS A 84 5.51 3.58 4.11
C LYS A 84 4.89 4.96 4.34
N LYS A 85 5.70 6.01 4.50
CA LYS A 85 5.22 7.40 4.56
C LYS A 85 4.46 7.79 3.29
N ASP A 86 5.05 7.56 2.11
CA ASP A 86 4.39 7.83 0.82
C ASP A 86 3.10 7.04 0.62
N VAL A 87 3.03 5.80 1.15
CA VAL A 87 1.79 5.00 1.14
C VAL A 87 0.71 5.69 1.97
N LEU A 88 1.03 6.14 3.18
CA LEU A 88 0.06 6.74 4.10
C LEU A 88 -0.49 8.09 3.59
N ASP A 89 0.28 8.80 2.76
CA ASP A 89 -0.18 9.98 2.00
C ASP A 89 -1.10 9.63 0.82
N GLY A 90 -1.28 8.33 0.54
CA GLY A 90 -2.10 7.81 -0.54
C GLY A 90 -3.60 7.86 -0.28
N LYS A 91 -4.36 7.32 -1.24
CA LYS A 91 -5.81 7.20 -1.15
C LYS A 91 -6.21 5.85 -0.55
N VAL A 92 -6.79 5.87 0.63
CA VAL A 92 -7.41 4.69 1.26
C VAL A 92 -8.56 4.18 0.37
N LEU A 93 -8.45 2.94 -0.10
CA LEU A 93 -9.48 2.24 -0.86
C LEU A 93 -10.35 1.36 0.05
N TYR A 94 -9.75 0.82 1.10
CA TYR A 94 -10.40 -0.02 2.09
C TYR A 94 -9.67 0.09 3.43
N SER A 95 -10.42 0.09 4.51
CA SER A 95 -9.92 -0.11 5.87
C SER A 95 -10.93 -0.95 6.63
N ARG A 96 -10.46 -2.00 7.30
CA ARG A 96 -11.26 -2.88 8.15
C ARG A 96 -11.58 -2.19 9.47
N ASP A 97 -10.57 -1.56 10.08
CA ASP A 97 -10.70 -0.72 11.26
C ASP A 97 -9.91 0.57 11.01
N THR A 98 -10.64 1.69 11.02
CA THR A 98 -10.04 3.00 10.74
C THR A 98 -9.15 3.46 11.89
N SER A 99 -9.46 3.08 13.13
CA SER A 99 -8.65 3.41 14.31
C SER A 99 -7.30 2.68 14.26
N GLU A 100 -7.30 1.38 13.92
CA GLU A 100 -6.04 0.62 13.72
C GLU A 100 -5.17 1.27 12.62
N LEU A 101 -5.77 1.70 11.52
CA LEU A 101 -5.03 2.39 10.45
C LEU A 101 -4.43 3.71 10.93
N TYR A 102 -5.14 4.49 11.75
CA TYR A 102 -4.61 5.72 12.32
C TYR A 102 -3.45 5.47 13.29
N GLU A 103 -3.53 4.43 14.12
CA GLU A 103 -2.44 4.04 15.01
C GLU A 103 -1.19 3.65 14.21
N ILE A 104 -1.35 2.82 13.17
CA ILE A 104 -0.26 2.45 12.26
C ILE A 104 0.35 3.69 11.60
N ALA A 105 -0.49 4.63 11.16
CA ALA A 105 -0.02 5.86 10.55
C ALA A 105 0.80 6.71 11.53
N LEU A 106 0.30 6.89 12.76
CA LEU A 106 0.97 7.65 13.81
C LEU A 106 2.34 7.04 14.15
N HIS A 107 2.39 5.73 14.37
CA HIS A 107 3.65 5.03 14.65
C HIS A 107 4.64 5.15 13.49
N THR A 108 4.18 5.01 12.25
CA THR A 108 5.05 5.15 11.07
C THR A 108 5.62 6.56 10.95
N ILE A 109 4.82 7.60 11.22
CA ILE A 109 5.29 9.00 11.21
C ILE A 109 6.31 9.24 12.30
N GLN A 110 6.08 8.72 13.52
CA GLN A 110 7.03 8.81 14.63
C GLN A 110 8.35 8.11 14.29
N ASP A 111 8.30 6.87 13.82
CA ASP A 111 9.47 6.10 13.40
C ASP A 111 10.25 6.85 12.31
N PHE A 112 9.55 7.41 11.32
CA PHE A 112 10.18 8.19 10.27
C PHE A 112 10.86 9.44 10.81
N ALA A 113 10.23 10.17 11.73
CA ALA A 113 10.83 11.36 12.34
C ALA A 113 12.10 11.02 13.14
N PHE A 114 12.20 9.84 13.75
CA PHE A 114 13.44 9.38 14.39
C PHE A 114 14.51 8.94 13.38
N PHE A 115 14.10 8.46 12.20
CA PHE A 115 14.99 8.02 11.13
C PHE A 115 15.53 9.19 10.29
N GLU A 116 14.69 10.18 9.98
CA GLU A 116 14.94 11.27 9.03
C GLU A 116 16.25 12.04 9.26
N PRO A 117 16.63 12.44 10.49
CA PRO A 117 17.89 13.14 10.72
C PRO A 117 19.12 12.34 10.26
N ARG A 118 19.14 11.04 10.53
CA ARG A 118 20.26 10.14 10.17
C ARG A 118 20.29 9.83 8.68
N PHE A 119 19.12 9.81 8.04
CA PHE A 119 19.02 9.63 6.60
C PHE A 119 19.59 10.84 5.86
N LEU A 120 19.24 12.06 6.28
CA LEU A 120 19.74 13.32 5.69
C LEU A 120 21.28 13.42 5.75
N ASP A 121 21.89 12.96 6.85
CA ASP A 121 23.35 12.90 6.98
C ASP A 121 24.03 12.00 5.92
N TYR A 122 23.31 10.99 5.42
CA TYR A 122 23.82 10.03 4.43
C TYR A 122 23.71 10.56 2.99
N ILE A 123 22.66 11.31 2.67
CA ILE A 123 22.39 11.82 1.31
C ILE A 123 22.99 13.20 1.02
N HIS A 124 23.46 13.93 2.03
CA HIS A 124 24.12 15.24 1.88
C HIS A 124 25.67 15.17 1.95
N ARG A 125 26.26 14.02 1.61
CA ARG A 125 27.72 13.88 1.43
C ARG A 125 28.13 13.97 -0.03
#